data_AF-A0A7G8EIC3-F1
#
_entry.id   AF-A0A7G8EIC3-F1
#
_cell.length_a   1.000
_cell.length_b   1.000
_cell.length_c   1.000
_cell.angle_alpha   90.00
_cell.angle_beta   90.00
_cell.angle_gamma   90.00
#
_symmetry.space_group_name_H-M   'P 1'
#
loop_
_entity.id
_entity.type
_entity.pdbx_description
1 polymer ?
#
loop_
_entity_poly.entity_id
_entity_poly.type
_entity_poly.pdbx_seq_one_letter_code
_entity_poly.pdbx_strand_id
1 'polypeptide(L)'
;MILKSQSCQSCAHCASAMAHQGGWCRLRHLPVHAELARLVWCHHWTAQQPSLPELKPGDAHRPRGDRQLDLGTSVEGEAFSLNSSGLL
;
A
#
# COMPACT_ATOMS: atom_id res chain seq x y z
N MET A 1 -18.24 0.78 -16.18
CA MET A 1 -16.96 1.51 -16.28
C MET A 1 -15.89 0.65 -15.63
N ILE A 2 -15.05 -0.03 -16.41
CA ILE A 2 -14.00 -0.90 -15.85
C ILE A 2 -12.82 -0.01 -15.44
N LEU A 3 -12.43 -0.05 -14.16
CA LEU A 3 -11.27 0.65 -13.61
C LEU A 3 -10.02 0.30 -14.44
N LYS A 4 -9.61 1.19 -15.35
CA LYS A 4 -8.28 1.15 -15.97
C LYS A 4 -7.27 1.65 -14.94
N SER A 5 -6.67 0.78 -14.13
CA SER A 5 -5.46 1.19 -13.37
C SER A 5 -4.65 0.08 -12.69
N GLN A 6 -5.10 -1.17 -12.61
CA GLN A 6 -4.32 -2.24 -11.96
C GLN A 6 -3.64 -3.13 -13.00
N SER A 7 -2.37 -2.85 -13.26
CA SER A 7 -1.52 -3.65 -14.15
C SER A 7 -0.13 -3.81 -13.56
N CYS A 8 0.69 -4.67 -14.16
CA CYS A 8 2.08 -4.78 -13.76
C CYS A 8 2.83 -3.44 -13.88
N GLN A 9 2.42 -2.53 -14.76
CA GLN A 9 3.00 -1.18 -14.87
C GLN A 9 2.76 -0.33 -13.61
N SER A 10 1.57 -0.44 -12.99
CA SER A 10 1.20 0.33 -11.80
C SER A 10 1.47 -0.41 -10.49
N CYS A 11 2.17 -1.55 -10.54
CA CYS A 11 2.46 -2.39 -9.38
C CYS A 11 3.72 -1.91 -8.65
N ALA A 12 3.66 -1.79 -7.32
CA ALA A 12 4.81 -1.46 -6.47
C ALA A 12 5.99 -2.44 -6.63
N HIS A 13 5.72 -3.70 -6.98
CA HIS A 13 6.75 -4.71 -7.20
C HIS A 13 7.51 -4.55 -8.52
N CYS A 14 6.96 -3.79 -9.47
CA CYS A 14 7.52 -3.53 -10.80
C CYS A 14 8.02 -2.08 -10.99
N ALA A 15 7.57 -1.15 -10.14
CA ALA A 15 7.73 0.30 -10.28
C ALA A 15 9.16 0.81 -10.45
N SER A 16 10.18 0.09 -9.96
CA SER A 16 11.57 0.56 -9.97
C SER A 16 12.31 0.37 -11.30
N ALA A 17 11.74 -0.35 -12.27
CA ALA A 17 12.46 -0.81 -13.47
C ALA A 17 11.78 -0.49 -14.82
N MET A 18 10.65 0.23 -14.83
CA MET A 18 9.79 0.33 -16.03
C MET A 18 10.15 1.50 -16.97
N ALA A 19 11.38 2.02 -16.91
CA ALA A 19 11.85 3.04 -17.84
C ALA A 19 12.23 2.38 -19.18
N HIS A 20 11.25 2.24 -20.07
CA HIS A 20 11.36 2.01 -21.51
C HIS A 20 11.94 0.67 -22.04
N GLN A 21 12.66 -0.15 -21.27
CA GLN A 21 13.29 -1.39 -21.79
C GLN A 21 12.75 -2.71 -21.21
N GLY A 22 11.62 -2.64 -20.50
CA GLY A 22 11.13 -3.76 -19.70
C GLY A 22 11.70 -3.70 -18.28
N GLY A 23 11.08 -4.44 -17.37
CA GLY A 23 11.45 -4.42 -15.96
C GLY A 23 11.43 -5.81 -15.34
N TRP A 24 11.51 -5.85 -14.02
CA TRP A 24 11.56 -7.07 -13.24
C TRP A 24 10.49 -7.02 -12.15
N CYS A 25 9.72 -8.10 -11.99
CA CYS A 25 8.81 -8.23 -10.87
C CYS A 25 9.58 -8.78 -9.66
N ARG A 26 9.79 -7.95 -8.64
CA ARG A 26 10.54 -8.33 -7.42
C ARG A 26 9.87 -9.41 -6.58
N LEU A 27 8.55 -9.58 -6.69
CA LEU A 27 7.83 -10.58 -5.90
C LEU A 27 7.81 -11.97 -6.58
N ARG A 28 7.62 -12.00 -7.90
CA ARG A 28 7.55 -13.26 -8.67
C ARG A 28 8.90 -13.69 -9.25
N HIS A 29 9.93 -12.87 -9.13
CA HIS A 29 11.27 -13.10 -9.67
C HIS A 29 11.25 -13.42 -11.18
N LEU A 30 10.63 -12.55 -11.99
CA LEU A 30 10.52 -12.74 -13.44
C LEU A 30 10.67 -11.44 -14.23
N PRO A 31 11.12 -11.51 -15.50
CA PRO A 31 11.15 -10.35 -16.39
C PRO A 31 9.74 -9.98 -16.85
N VAL A 32 9.47 -8.67 -16.92
CA VAL A 32 8.21 -8.09 -17.38
C VAL A 32 8.49 -7.19 -18.57
N HIS A 33 8.03 -7.57 -19.75
CA HIS A 33 8.20 -6.77 -20.96
C HIS A 33 7.40 -5.44 -20.86
N ALA A 34 7.97 -4.34 -21.34
CA ALA A 34 7.36 -3.00 -21.20
C ALA A 34 5.96 -2.89 -21.81
N GLU A 35 5.77 -3.47 -23.00
CA GLU A 35 4.48 -3.52 -23.70
C GLU A 35 3.43 -4.30 -22.87
N LEU A 36 3.83 -5.44 -22.33
CA LEU A 36 2.95 -6.33 -21.59
C LEU A 36 2.58 -5.75 -20.23
N ALA A 37 3.49 -5.01 -19.59
CA ALA A 37 3.28 -4.45 -18.26
C ALA A 37 1.99 -3.62 -18.16
N ARG A 38 1.59 -2.94 -19.25
CA ARG A 38 0.37 -2.11 -19.30
C ARG A 38 -0.91 -2.94 -19.41
N LEU A 39 -0.81 -4.16 -19.93
CA LEU A 39 -1.94 -5.02 -20.30
C LEU A 39 -2.15 -6.16 -19.30
N VAL A 40 -1.08 -6.64 -18.67
CA VAL A 40 -1.11 -7.82 -17.80
C VAL A 40 -1.27 -7.43 -16.35
N TRP A 41 -1.94 -8.30 -15.61
CA TRP A 41 -2.14 -8.20 -14.18
C TRP A 41 -1.83 -9.57 -13.55
N CYS A 42 -1.49 -9.54 -12.26
CA CYS A 42 -1.40 -10.74 -11.44
C CYS A 42 -2.06 -10.47 -10.09
N HIS A 43 -2.50 -11.53 -9.41
CA HIS A 43 -3.19 -11.42 -8.12
C HIS A 43 -2.36 -10.80 -6.99
N HIS A 44 -1.06 -10.64 -7.19
CA HIS A 44 -0.18 -9.96 -6.25
C HIS A 44 0.00 -8.47 -6.56
N TRP A 45 -0.94 -7.85 -7.28
CA TRP A 45 -0.86 -6.42 -7.53
C TRP A 45 -0.96 -5.65 -6.22
N THR A 46 0.00 -4.76 -6.00
CA THR A 46 0.07 -3.87 -4.85
C THR A 46 0.19 -2.44 -5.37
N ALA A 47 -0.64 -1.54 -4.84
CA ALA A 47 -0.60 -0.13 -5.19
C ALA A 47 0.76 0.50 -4.86
N GLN A 48 1.24 1.42 -5.70
CA GLN A 48 2.44 2.20 -5.42
C GLN A 48 2.22 3.12 -4.22
N GLN A 49 3.25 3.28 -3.39
CA GLN A 49 3.22 4.24 -2.29
C GLN A 49 3.04 5.65 -2.86
N PRO A 50 2.14 6.47 -2.31
CA PRO A 50 1.99 7.86 -2.75
C PRO A 50 3.29 8.63 -2.48
N SER A 51 3.57 9.60 -3.35
CA SER A 51 4.64 10.56 -3.08
C SER A 51 4.30 11.34 -1.81
N LEU A 52 5.15 11.25 -0.81
CA LEU A 52 5.07 12.14 0.35
C LEU A 52 5.52 13.54 -0.07
N PRO A 53 4.90 14.61 0.45
CA PRO A 53 5.39 15.96 0.21
C PRO A 53 6.84 16.08 0.71
N GLU A 54 7.66 16.82 -0.05
CA GLU A 54 9.04 17.10 0.35
C GLU A 54 9.02 17.95 1.63
N LEU A 55 9.60 17.40 2.71
CA LEU A 55 9.82 18.17 3.93
C LEU A 55 10.96 19.16 3.66
N LYS A 56 10.74 20.45 3.92
CA LYS A 56 11.83 21.42 3.82
C LYS A 56 12.88 21.10 4.88
N PRO A 57 14.17 21.34 4.61
CA PRO A 57 15.21 21.24 5.64
C PRO A 57 14.87 22.19 6.79
N GLY A 58 14.46 21.63 7.94
CA GLY A 58 13.95 22.36 9.10
C GLY A 58 12.57 21.90 9.59
N ASP A 59 11.73 21.35 8.70
CA ASP A 59 10.39 20.83 9.05
C ASP A 59 10.45 19.41 9.62
N ALA A 60 11.58 18.73 9.47
CA ALA A 60 11.84 17.46 10.13
C ALA A 60 12.07 17.71 11.62
N HIS A 61 10.98 17.93 12.36
CA HIS A 61 10.98 17.80 13.81
C HIS A 61 11.23 16.32 14.12
N ARG A 62 12.50 15.90 14.06
CA ARG A 62 12.91 14.57 14.48
C ARG A 62 12.72 14.57 16.00
N PRO A 63 11.70 13.87 16.55
CA PRO A 63 11.64 13.71 17.98
C PRO A 63 12.98 13.12 18.43
N ARG A 64 13.54 13.65 19.52
CA ARG A 64 14.73 13.10 20.17
C ARG A 64 14.56 11.58 20.25
N GLY A 65 15.55 10.82 19.79
CA GLY A 65 15.44 9.40 19.40
C GLY A 65 15.01 8.40 20.48
N ASP A 66 14.61 8.87 21.66
CA ASP A 66 14.26 8.06 22.82
C ASP A 66 12.74 8.01 23.07
N ARG A 67 11.91 8.69 22.26
CA ARG A 67 10.44 8.59 22.34
C ARG A 67 9.94 7.45 21.45
N GLN A 68 9.80 6.27 22.03
CA GLN A 68 9.02 5.18 21.43
C GLN A 68 7.53 5.60 21.36
N LEU A 69 6.87 5.31 20.24
CA LEU A 69 5.42 5.49 20.12
C LEU A 69 4.73 4.46 21.02
N ASP A 70 3.92 4.94 21.97
CA ASP A 70 3.01 4.09 22.75
C ASP A 70 1.81 3.76 21.85
N LEU A 71 1.65 2.48 21.51
CA LEU A 71 0.59 2.01 20.61
C LEU A 71 -0.75 1.80 21.33
N GLY A 72 -0.81 2.01 22.65
CA GLY A 72 -2.00 1.77 23.46
C GLY A 72 -2.53 0.33 23.34
N THR A 73 -3.57 0.02 24.11
CA THR A 73 -4.33 -1.22 23.89
C THR A 73 -5.34 -0.96 22.76
N SER A 74 -5.34 -1.80 21.73
CA SER A 74 -6.40 -1.78 20.71
C SER A 74 -7.77 -1.72 21.37
N VAL A 75 -8.63 -0.79 20.95
CA VAL A 75 -10.04 -0.82 21.35
C VAL A 75 -10.64 -2.10 20.79
N GLU A 76 -10.92 -3.05 21.68
CA GLU A 76 -11.69 -4.23 21.31
C GLU A 76 -13.04 -3.72 20.83
N GLY A 77 -13.39 -4.10 19.60
CA GLY A 77 -14.63 -3.67 18.96
C GLY A 77 -15.79 -3.87 19.91
N GLU A 78 -16.56 -2.80 20.11
CA GLU A 78 -17.74 -2.75 20.95
C GLU A 78 -18.63 -3.95 20.64
N ALA A 79 -18.54 -4.97 21.50
CA ALA A 79 -19.51 -6.04 21.51
C ALA A 79 -20.82 -5.38 21.90
N PHE A 80 -21.69 -5.15 20.91
CA PHE A 80 -23.08 -4.78 21.15
C PHE A 80 -23.68 -5.86 22.03
N SER A 81 -23.65 -5.61 23.33
CA SER A 81 -24.39 -6.36 24.31
C SER A 81 -25.86 -6.05 24.02
N LEU A 82 -26.48 -6.90 23.22
CA LEU A 82 -27.93 -6.96 23.08
C LEU A 82 -28.47 -7.26 24.47
N ASN A 83 -28.78 -6.18 25.17
CA ASN A 83 -29.53 -6.18 26.40
C ASN A 83 -30.79 -7.03 26.21
N SER A 84 -30.83 -8.16 26.91
CA SER A 84 -32.07 -8.90 27.10
C SER A 84 -33.04 -8.00 27.84
N SER A 85 -34.05 -7.49 27.14
CA SER A 85 -35.28 -6.93 27.72
C SER A 85 -36.34 -6.86 26.64
N GLY A 86 -37.35 -7.73 26.74
CA GLY A 86 -38.49 -7.70 25.83
C GLY A 86 -39.42 -8.88 26.01
N LEU A 87 -40.32 -8.73 26.98
CA LEU A 87 -41.54 -9.51 27.21
C LEU A 87 -42.22 -10.00 25.91
N LEU A 88 -42.60 -11.29 25.89
CA LEU A 88 -43.97 -11.80 25.76
C LEU A 88 -43.98 -13.32 26.02
#